data_AF-A0A261XZ28-F1
#
_entry.id   AF-A0A261XZ28-F1
#
_cell.length_a   1.000
_cell.length_b   1.000
_cell.length_c   1.000
_cell.angle_alpha   90.00
_cell.angle_beta   90.00
_cell.angle_gamma   90.00
#
_symmetry.space_group_name_H-M   'P 1'
#
loop_
_entity.id
_entity.type
_entity.pdbx_description
1 polymer ?
#
loop_
_entity_poly.entity_id
_entity_poly.type
_entity_poly.pdbx_seq_one_letter_code
_entity_poly.pdbx_strand_id
1 'polypeptide(L)'
;MGIADTRGVIYDFAAPYTVSVDHMAFGRPTRYLQLRPENATSMTWDDAVYDGAKFYQTQMASASRSRMMDCLAHRFLLYRQHTLLWNNCHSHTAYTLNLMNYSNTRWNAWKLVIMIWTHGHFCSPTAALTTFTGFAIVLLVVLVLAFSLGFSL
;
A
#
# COMPACT_ATOMS: atom_id res chain seq x y z
N MET A 1 -3.49 0.57 1.17
CA MET A 1 -2.51 1.43 1.86
C MET A 1 -2.38 2.67 1.02
N GLY A 2 -2.82 3.79 1.56
CA GLY A 2 -2.67 5.07 0.89
C GLY A 2 -1.57 5.91 1.52
N ILE A 3 -1.15 6.93 0.77
CA ILE A 3 -0.34 8.04 1.25
C ILE A 3 -1.20 9.30 1.22
N ALA A 4 -1.10 10.13 2.25
CA ALA A 4 -1.87 11.36 2.35
C ALA A 4 -1.04 12.57 1.91
N ASP A 5 -1.70 13.55 1.27
CA ASP A 5 -1.12 14.88 1.05
C ASP A 5 -1.09 15.69 2.38
N THR A 6 -0.52 16.89 2.35
CA THR A 6 -0.45 17.76 3.55
C THR A 6 -1.81 18.22 4.07
N ARG A 7 -2.89 18.10 3.27
CA ARG A 7 -4.27 18.41 3.65
C ARG A 7 -4.99 17.22 4.27
N GLY A 8 -4.36 16.04 4.29
CA GLY A 8 -4.93 14.80 4.81
C GLY A 8 -5.75 14.01 3.78
N VAL A 9 -5.74 14.40 2.50
CA VAL A 9 -6.41 13.66 1.43
C VAL A 9 -5.60 12.42 1.09
N ILE A 10 -6.22 11.25 1.22
CA ILE A 10 -5.54 9.95 1.05
C ILE A 10 -5.63 9.48 -0.41
N TYR A 11 -4.51 9.05 -0.97
CA TYR A 11 -4.41 8.44 -2.30
C TYR A 11 -4.07 6.95 -2.15
N ASP A 12 -5.05 6.08 -2.39
CA ASP A 12 -4.95 4.62 -2.24
C ASP A 12 -5.09 3.92 -3.59
N PHE A 13 -4.12 3.10 -3.96
CA PHE A 13 -4.22 2.30 -5.16
C PHE A 13 -5.16 1.11 -4.92
N ALA A 14 -6.43 1.31 -5.30
CA ALA A 14 -7.56 0.46 -4.99
C ALA A 14 -7.67 -0.76 -5.92
N ALA A 15 -7.34 -0.56 -7.20
CA ALA A 15 -7.53 -1.53 -8.27
C ALA A 15 -6.65 -1.18 -9.48
N PRO A 16 -6.55 -2.04 -10.51
CA PRO A 16 -5.88 -1.70 -11.76
C PRO A 16 -6.24 -0.32 -12.27
N TYR A 17 -5.21 0.52 -12.36
CA TYR A 17 -5.30 1.89 -12.89
C TYR A 17 -6.25 2.80 -12.10
N THR A 18 -6.62 2.39 -10.90
CA THR A 18 -7.63 3.06 -10.07
C THR A 18 -6.99 3.46 -8.76
N VAL A 19 -6.73 4.76 -8.61
CA VAL A 19 -6.36 5.36 -7.34
C VAL A 19 -7.61 6.00 -6.76
N SER A 20 -8.05 5.48 -5.63
CA SER A 20 -9.13 6.09 -4.87
C SER A 20 -8.60 7.29 -4.10
N VAL A 21 -9.36 8.38 -4.13
CA VAL A 21 -9.04 9.64 -3.46
C VAL A 21 -10.00 9.81 -2.30
N ASP A 22 -9.46 10.07 -1.12
CA ASP A 22 -10.16 10.32 0.15
C ASP A 22 -10.94 9.12 0.72
N HIS A 23 -11.21 8.09 -0.08
CA HIS A 23 -11.87 6.85 0.33
C HIS A 23 -10.94 5.65 0.13
N MET A 24 -10.49 5.02 1.21
CA MET A 24 -9.67 3.81 1.13
C MET A 24 -10.48 2.63 0.58
N ALA A 25 -9.85 1.79 -0.26
CA ALA A 25 -10.53 0.71 -0.98
C ALA A 25 -11.09 -0.40 -0.07
N PHE A 26 -10.47 -0.59 1.10
CA PHE A 26 -10.78 -1.67 2.04
C PHE A 26 -11.40 -1.15 3.35
N GLY A 27 -12.16 -0.05 3.26
CA GLY A 27 -12.77 0.60 4.41
C GLY A 27 -11.83 1.55 5.14
N ARG A 28 -12.27 2.06 6.30
CA ARG A 28 -11.54 3.11 7.02
C ARG A 28 -10.16 2.62 7.47
N PRO A 29 -9.11 3.46 7.40
CA PRO A 29 -7.79 3.08 7.88
C PRO A 29 -7.84 2.80 9.37
N THR A 30 -7.33 1.65 9.79
CA THR A 30 -7.25 1.27 11.21
C THR A 30 -5.93 1.66 11.86
N ARG A 31 -4.90 1.92 11.04
CA ARG A 31 -3.55 2.24 11.46
C ARG A 31 -2.93 3.27 10.52
N TYR A 32 -2.11 4.15 11.07
CA TYR A 32 -1.38 5.18 10.33
C TYR A 32 0.07 5.27 10.78
N LEU A 33 0.94 5.74 9.89
CA LEU A 33 2.33 6.10 10.19
C LEU A 33 2.52 7.56 9.80
N GLN A 34 2.81 8.41 10.79
CA GLN A 34 3.04 9.83 10.54
C GLN A 34 4.42 10.02 9.92
N LEU A 35 4.45 10.54 8.70
CA LEU A 35 5.67 10.94 8.01
C LEU A 35 5.83 12.47 8.11
N ARG A 36 7.07 12.94 7.95
CA ARG A 36 7.43 14.35 8.08
C ARG A 36 7.82 14.92 6.71
N PRO A 37 7.05 15.86 6.14
CA PRO A 37 7.33 16.44 4.82
C PRO A 37 8.76 16.99 4.67
N GLU A 38 9.37 17.49 5.76
CA GLU A 38 10.75 18.00 5.76
C GLU A 38 11.81 16.97 5.32
N ASN A 39 11.49 15.67 5.37
CA ASN A 39 12.40 14.61 4.95
C ASN A 39 12.37 14.36 3.43
N ALA A 40 11.49 15.02 2.68
CA ALA A 40 11.46 14.99 1.23
C ALA A 40 12.51 15.96 0.65
N THR A 41 13.37 15.46 -0.24
CA THR A 41 14.55 16.23 -0.70
C THR A 41 14.61 16.44 -2.20
N SER A 42 14.03 15.56 -3.02
CA SER A 42 14.06 15.69 -4.48
C SER A 42 12.80 16.33 -5.08
N MET A 43 11.69 16.32 -4.34
CA MET A 43 10.41 16.86 -4.78
C MET A 43 9.62 17.29 -3.55
N THR A 44 8.71 18.25 -3.71
CA THR A 44 7.78 18.59 -2.62
C THR A 44 6.88 17.38 -2.30
N TRP A 45 6.42 17.29 -1.06
CA TRP A 45 5.59 16.18 -0.62
C TRP A 45 4.31 16.03 -1.46
N ASP A 46 3.58 17.14 -1.66
CA ASP A 46 2.30 17.14 -2.34
C ASP A 46 2.45 16.88 -3.86
N ASP A 47 3.46 17.45 -4.50
CA ASP A 47 3.74 17.19 -5.92
C ASP A 47 4.07 15.70 -6.12
N ALA A 48 4.85 15.11 -5.23
CA ALA A 48 5.20 13.71 -5.31
C ALA A 48 3.99 12.78 -5.08
N VAL A 49 3.12 13.11 -4.12
CA VAL A 49 1.85 12.38 -3.89
C VAL A 49 0.98 12.44 -5.14
N TYR A 50 0.84 13.63 -5.73
CA TYR A 50 0.06 13.83 -6.95
C TYR A 50 0.64 13.07 -8.15
N ASP A 51 1.94 13.20 -8.41
CA ASP A 51 2.62 12.54 -9.52
C ASP A 51 2.66 11.01 -9.35
N GLY A 52 2.84 10.52 -8.12
CA GLY A 52 2.72 9.11 -7.77
C GLY A 52 1.35 8.54 -8.13
N ALA A 53 0.28 9.22 -7.72
CA ALA A 53 -1.08 8.85 -8.04
C ALA A 53 -1.33 8.89 -9.56
N LYS A 54 -0.89 9.95 -10.24
CA LYS A 54 -1.03 10.11 -11.69
C LYS A 54 -0.30 9.00 -12.46
N PHE A 55 0.92 8.65 -12.06
CA PHE A 55 1.69 7.57 -12.70
C PHE A 55 0.94 6.23 -12.64
N TYR A 56 0.38 5.90 -11.48
CA TYR A 56 -0.40 4.67 -11.28
C TYR A 56 -1.76 4.68 -11.99
N GLN A 57 -2.36 5.86 -12.22
CA GLN A 57 -3.59 6.00 -13.02
C GLN A 57 -3.33 5.92 -14.54
N THR A 58 -2.35 6.67 -15.06
CA THR A 58 -2.20 6.90 -16.51
C THR A 58 -1.15 6.04 -17.20
N GLN A 59 0.06 5.93 -16.65
CA GLN A 59 1.17 5.23 -17.34
C GLN A 59 1.05 3.71 -17.27
N MET A 60 0.40 3.21 -16.23
CA MET A 60 0.01 1.81 -16.14
C MET A 60 -1.11 1.49 -17.14
N ALA A 61 -2.11 2.38 -17.30
CA ALA A 61 -3.23 2.19 -18.22
C ALA A 61 -2.83 2.28 -19.71
N SER A 62 -1.93 3.21 -20.06
CA SER A 62 -1.50 3.42 -21.45
C SER A 62 -0.46 2.41 -21.95
N ALA A 63 0.30 1.77 -21.05
CA ALA A 63 1.19 0.65 -21.38
C ALA A 63 0.46 -0.57 -21.98
N SER A 64 -0.88 -0.60 -21.88
CA SER A 64 -1.74 -1.58 -22.55
C SER A 64 -1.82 -1.42 -24.07
N ARG A 65 -1.53 -0.23 -24.63
CA ARG A 65 -1.94 0.12 -26.00
C ARG A 65 -0.85 0.41 -27.03
N SER A 66 0.45 0.40 -26.71
CA SER A 66 1.47 0.76 -27.72
C SER A 66 2.66 -0.19 -27.77
N ARG A 67 2.87 -0.78 -28.95
CA ARG A 67 4.10 -1.46 -29.41
C ARG A 67 5.27 -0.47 -29.39
N MET A 68 6.35 -0.78 -28.67
CA MET A 68 7.76 -0.71 -29.12
C MET A 68 8.67 -1.18 -27.98
N MET A 69 9.62 -2.04 -28.31
CA MET A 69 10.58 -2.66 -27.39
C MET A 69 11.80 -1.75 -27.17
N ASP A 70 12.43 -1.90 -25.98
CA ASP A 70 13.89 -1.88 -25.69
C ASP A 70 14.28 -1.80 -24.18
N CYS A 71 13.31 -1.78 -23.24
CA CYS A 71 13.52 -2.06 -21.79
C CYS A 71 12.52 -3.09 -21.22
N LEU A 72 12.23 -4.14 -21.99
CA LEU A 72 10.95 -4.87 -21.94
C LEU A 72 10.84 -6.02 -20.93
N ALA A 73 11.82 -6.20 -20.05
CA ALA A 73 11.62 -7.06 -18.88
C ALA A 73 11.11 -6.26 -17.67
N HIS A 74 11.74 -5.12 -17.36
CA HIS A 74 11.46 -4.39 -16.12
C HIS A 74 10.10 -3.65 -16.16
N ARG A 75 9.71 -3.09 -17.32
CA ARG A 75 8.41 -2.41 -17.44
C ARG A 75 7.23 -3.36 -17.67
N PHE A 76 7.50 -4.55 -18.20
CA PHE A 76 6.50 -5.60 -18.42
C PHE A 76 6.14 -6.34 -17.13
N LEU A 77 7.08 -6.46 -16.18
CA LEU A 77 6.82 -6.96 -14.83
C LEU A 77 5.94 -6.00 -14.00
N LEU A 78 6.05 -4.69 -14.24
CA LEU A 78 5.14 -3.71 -13.62
C LEU A 78 3.72 -3.79 -14.21
N TYR A 79 3.59 -4.23 -15.48
CA TYR A 79 2.33 -4.37 -16.20
C TYR A 79 1.63 -5.72 -15.93
N ARG A 80 2.39 -6.80 -15.73
CA ARG A 80 1.84 -8.12 -15.40
C ARG A 80 1.66 -8.30 -13.90
N GLN A 81 0.42 -8.00 -13.52
CA GLN A 81 -0.30 -8.47 -12.34
C GLN A 81 -0.20 -7.58 -11.11
N HIS A 82 -1.39 -7.16 -10.70
CA HIS A 82 -1.75 -6.90 -9.32
C HIS A 82 -1.57 -8.17 -8.51
N THR A 83 -0.33 -8.53 -8.21
CA THR A 83 -0.04 -9.63 -7.30
C THR A 83 -0.17 -9.07 -5.90
N LEU A 84 -0.92 -9.76 -5.04
CA LEU A 84 -1.17 -9.42 -3.63
C LEU A 84 0.09 -8.94 -2.89
N LEU A 85 1.27 -9.45 -3.29
CA LEU A 85 2.54 -9.26 -2.60
C LEU A 85 3.56 -8.35 -3.30
N TRP A 86 3.49 -8.10 -4.62
CA TRP A 86 4.57 -7.39 -5.36
C TRP A 86 4.15 -6.10 -6.10
N ASN A 87 2.89 -5.96 -6.51
CA ASN A 87 2.40 -4.76 -7.20
C ASN A 87 1.04 -4.33 -6.63
N ASN A 88 1.09 -3.82 -5.41
CA ASN A 88 -0.08 -3.47 -4.62
C ASN A 88 0.01 -2.00 -4.15
N CYS A 89 -0.92 -1.61 -3.29
CA CYS A 89 -0.99 -0.28 -2.69
C CYS A 89 0.27 0.15 -1.90
N HIS A 90 1.05 -0.81 -1.38
CA HIS A 90 2.34 -0.55 -0.74
C HIS A 90 3.43 -0.21 -1.77
N SER A 91 3.39 -0.83 -2.96
CA SER A 91 4.29 -0.48 -4.06
C SER A 91 4.04 0.94 -4.56
N HIS A 92 2.77 1.37 -4.66
CA HIS A 92 2.40 2.77 -4.96
C HIS A 92 2.95 3.75 -3.92
N THR A 93 2.75 3.46 -2.63
CA THR A 93 3.25 4.29 -1.54
C THR A 93 4.79 4.35 -1.55
N ALA A 94 5.47 3.22 -1.77
CA ALA A 94 6.93 3.16 -1.85
C ALA A 94 7.46 3.94 -3.06
N TYR A 95 6.82 3.82 -4.23
CA TYR A 95 7.18 4.60 -5.41
C TYR A 95 7.09 6.10 -5.13
N THR A 96 5.98 6.54 -4.53
CA THR A 96 5.75 7.94 -4.15
C THR A 96 6.84 8.47 -3.21
N LEU A 97 7.19 7.70 -2.16
CA LEU A 97 8.27 8.08 -1.24
C LEU A 97 9.65 8.13 -1.90
N ASN A 98 9.90 7.26 -2.87
CA ASN A 98 11.14 7.29 -3.65
C ASN A 98 11.19 8.49 -4.61
N LEU A 99 10.06 8.90 -5.18
CA LEU A 99 9.97 10.06 -6.08
C LEU A 99 10.43 11.35 -5.40
N MET A 100 10.10 11.51 -4.12
CA MET A 100 10.52 12.64 -3.28
C MET A 100 11.83 12.41 -2.51
N ASN A 101 12.53 11.30 -2.77
CA ASN A 101 13.75 10.89 -2.06
C ASN A 101 13.60 10.99 -0.53
N TYR A 102 12.46 10.50 -0.02
CA TYR A 102 12.09 10.63 1.39
C TYR A 102 13.10 9.94 2.29
N SER A 103 13.69 10.69 3.23
CA SER A 103 14.74 10.24 4.16
C SER A 103 15.98 9.63 3.49
N ASN A 104 16.26 10.00 2.23
CA ASN A 104 17.43 9.58 1.47
C ASN A 104 17.69 8.07 1.49
N THR A 105 16.62 7.28 1.31
CA THR A 105 16.65 5.83 1.39
C THR A 105 15.73 5.21 0.35
N ARG A 106 16.01 3.97 -0.05
CA ARG A 106 15.17 3.25 -1.00
C ARG A 106 13.99 2.59 -0.29
N TRP A 107 12.79 3.06 -0.58
CA TRP A 107 11.54 2.51 -0.10
C TRP A 107 11.08 1.32 -0.93
N ASN A 108 10.48 0.34 -0.27
CA ASN A 108 9.80 -0.80 -0.87
C ASN A 108 8.64 -1.23 0.04
N ALA A 109 7.77 -2.10 -0.47
CA ALA A 109 6.58 -2.55 0.25
C ALA A 109 6.91 -3.19 1.61
N TRP A 110 7.96 -4.02 1.69
CA TRP A 110 8.35 -4.69 2.93
C TRP A 110 8.82 -3.72 4.01
N LYS A 111 9.61 -2.70 3.64
CA LYS A 111 10.03 -1.64 4.57
C LYS A 111 8.82 -0.90 5.13
N LEU A 112 7.82 -0.61 4.28
CA LEU A 112 6.58 0.02 4.72
C LEU A 112 5.79 -0.86 5.69
N VAL A 113 5.62 -2.14 5.37
CA VAL A 113 4.93 -3.09 6.26
C VAL A 113 5.61 -3.14 7.62
N ILE A 114 6.93 -3.30 7.66
CA ILE A 114 7.70 -3.35 8.91
C ILE A 114 7.57 -2.04 9.69
N MET A 115 7.69 -0.90 9.01
CA MET A 115 7.61 0.41 9.66
C MET A 115 6.22 0.70 10.20
N ILE A 116 5.16 0.39 9.46
CA ILE A 116 3.80 0.50 9.99
C ILE A 116 3.61 -0.48 11.13
N TRP A 117 4.13 -1.70 11.04
CA TRP A 117 3.99 -2.69 12.09
C TRP A 117 4.64 -2.28 13.42
N THR A 118 5.81 -1.63 13.35
CA THR A 118 6.63 -1.30 14.52
C THR A 118 6.41 0.13 15.02
N HIS A 119 6.16 1.08 14.13
CA HIS A 119 6.06 2.51 14.42
C HIS A 119 4.69 3.13 14.09
N GLY A 120 3.78 2.36 13.49
CA GLY A 120 2.44 2.84 13.19
C GLY A 120 1.54 2.86 14.43
N HIS A 121 0.65 3.85 14.51
CA HIS A 121 -0.33 3.99 15.57
C HIS A 121 -1.72 3.57 15.10
N PHE A 122 -2.50 2.93 15.97
CA PHE A 122 -3.90 2.66 15.70
C PHE A 122 -4.71 3.96 15.75
N CYS A 123 -5.67 4.11 14.84
CA CYS A 123 -6.54 5.29 14.81
C CYS A 123 -7.44 5.38 16.06
N SER A 124 -7.76 4.24 16.68
CA SER A 124 -8.55 4.14 17.90
C SER A 124 -8.41 2.74 18.52
N PRO A 125 -8.82 2.53 19.79
CA PRO A 125 -8.90 1.19 20.37
C PRO A 125 -9.85 0.25 19.59
N THR A 126 -10.95 0.79 19.06
CA THR A 126 -11.88 0.04 18.20
C THR A 126 -11.21 -0.40 16.90
N ALA A 127 -10.37 0.43 16.30
CA ALA A 127 -9.61 0.10 15.11
C ALA A 127 -8.60 -1.04 15.35
N ALA A 128 -7.99 -1.08 16.54
CA ALA A 128 -7.13 -2.19 16.96
C ALA A 128 -7.93 -3.50 17.03
N LEU A 129 -9.08 -3.49 17.72
CA LEU A 129 -9.95 -4.66 17.82
C LEU A 129 -10.40 -5.17 16.44
N THR A 130 -10.88 -4.27 15.57
CA THR A 130 -11.32 -4.64 14.21
C THR A 130 -10.19 -5.25 13.38
N THR A 131 -8.95 -4.79 13.57
CA THR A 131 -7.78 -5.32 12.84
C THR A 131 -7.53 -6.79 13.15
N PHE A 132 -7.73 -7.22 14.41
CA PHE A 132 -7.47 -8.59 14.83
C PHE A 132 -8.70 -9.51 14.82
N THR A 133 -9.91 -8.95 14.69
CA THR A 133 -11.16 -9.73 14.74
C THR A 133 -11.21 -10.80 13.66
N GLY A 134 -10.85 -10.48 12.42
CA GLY A 134 -10.85 -11.46 11.33
C GLY A 134 -9.88 -12.61 11.57
N PHE A 135 -8.66 -12.30 12.04
CA PHE A 135 -7.67 -13.31 12.41
C PHE A 135 -8.14 -14.20 13.56
N ALA A 136 -8.74 -13.61 14.59
CA ALA A 136 -9.29 -14.35 15.73
C ALA A 136 -10.42 -15.32 15.32
N ILE A 137 -11.29 -14.92 14.39
CA ILE A 137 -12.35 -15.80 13.85
C ILE A 137 -11.75 -16.99 13.10
N VAL A 138 -10.77 -16.74 12.22
CA VAL A 138 -10.10 -17.83 11.48
C VAL A 138 -9.40 -18.79 12.44
N LEU A 139 -8.68 -18.26 13.43
CA LEU A 139 -8.03 -19.07 14.47
C LEU A 139 -9.06 -19.93 15.22
N LEU A 140 -10.18 -19.34 15.63
CA LEU A 140 -11.26 -20.05 16.31
C LEU A 140 -11.83 -21.18 15.45
N VAL A 141 -12.09 -20.93 14.16
CA VAL A 141 -12.58 -21.97 13.23
C VAL A 141 -11.57 -23.10 13.08
N VAL A 142 -10.29 -22.79 12.90
CA VAL A 142 -9.22 -23.80 12.80
C VAL A 142 -9.13 -24.63 14.09
N LEU A 143 -9.20 -24.00 15.26
CA LEU A 143 -9.17 -24.71 16.55
C LEU A 143 -10.38 -25.63 16.73
N VAL A 144 -11.59 -25.16 16.39
CA VAL A 144 -12.83 -25.96 16.46
C VAL A 144 -12.74 -27.15 15.52
N LEU A 145 -12.25 -26.96 14.29
CA LEU A 145 -12.07 -28.04 13.32
C LEU A 145 -11.01 -29.05 13.79
N ALA A 146 -9.87 -28.58 14.29
CA ALA A 146 -8.81 -29.45 14.81
C ALA A 146 -9.32 -30.34 15.96
N PHE A 147 -10.03 -29.74 16.92
CA PHE A 147 -10.67 -30.46 18.02
C PHE A 147 -11.72 -31.47 17.52
N SER A 148 -12.59 -31.05 16.60
CA SER A 148 -13.67 -31.89 16.05
C SER A 148 -13.15 -33.05 15.21
N LEU A 149 -11.98 -32.91 14.60
CA LEU A 149 -11.30 -33.94 13.81
C LEU A 149 -10.41 -34.87 14.65
N GLY A 150 -10.40 -34.72 15.98
CA GLY A 150 -9.65 -35.60 16.88
C GLY A 150 -8.15 -35.37 16.88
N PHE A 151 -7.67 -34.22 16.38
CA PHE A 151 -6.29 -33.81 16.60
C PHE A 151 -6.15 -33.34 18.05
N SER A 152 -5.73 -34.25 18.93
CA SER A 152 -5.30 -33.91 20.29
C SER A 152 -4.06 -33.01 20.19
N LEU A 153 -4.17 -31.76 20.64
CA LEU A 153 -3.05 -30.81 20.78
C LEU A 153 -2.09 -31.24 21.90
#